data_AF-A0A9E5VHD3-F1
#
_entry.id   AF-A0A9E5VHD3-F1
#
_cell.length_a   1.000
_cell.length_b   1.000
_cell.length_c   1.000
_cell.angle_alpha   90.00
_cell.angle_beta   90.00
_cell.angle_gamma   90.00
#
_symmetry.space_group_name_H-M   'P 1'
#
loop_
_entity.id
_entity.type
_entity.pdbx_description
1 polymer ?
#
loop_
_entity_poly.entity_id
_entity_poly.type
_entity_poly.pdbx_seq_one_letter_code
_entity_poly.pdbx_strand_id
1 'polypeptide(L)'
;MGSKFDFEITDVLEWMEGAGDNVSVNPNSNLLTAYYVATDEDSEFTVSYCLFKEAEEAGKYFDTIVERFERNIEDGRIKGEIIEINSDDFSKFTISGSFVNADRDFHYVFILADNMTIDIIRYSDDKDDVAYVNKIVKKLGY
;
A
#
# COMPACT_ATOMS: atom_id res chain seq x y z
N MET A 1 -8.49 -11.71 25.32
CA MET A 1 -7.37 -10.89 24.81
C MET A 1 -7.97 -9.95 23.79
N GLY A 2 -8.07 -8.66 24.11
CA GLY A 2 -8.62 -7.65 23.20
C GLY A 2 -7.58 -7.29 22.15
N SER A 3 -8.01 -7.20 20.90
CA SER A 3 -7.22 -6.66 19.78
C SER A 3 -6.57 -5.34 20.20
N LYS A 4 -5.28 -5.16 19.92
CA LYS A 4 -4.53 -3.91 20.15
C LYS A 4 -4.79 -2.85 19.08
N PHE A 5 -5.69 -3.12 18.13
CA PHE A 5 -6.06 -2.18 17.07
C PHE A 5 -7.27 -1.36 17.50
N ASP A 6 -7.00 -0.32 18.31
CA ASP A 6 -7.95 0.77 18.62
C ASP A 6 -7.75 1.96 17.65
N PHE A 7 -7.19 1.71 16.47
CA PHE A 7 -7.17 2.65 15.36
C PHE A 7 -8.20 2.15 14.36
N GLU A 8 -9.38 2.75 14.39
CA GLU A 8 -10.40 2.47 13.39
C GLU A 8 -9.86 2.97 12.05
N ILE A 9 -9.83 2.11 11.02
CA ILE A 9 -9.53 2.55 9.65
C ILE A 9 -10.46 3.70 9.21
N THR A 10 -11.63 3.80 9.85
CA THR A 10 -12.53 4.95 9.82
C THR A 10 -11.81 6.27 10.10
N ASP A 11 -10.86 6.36 11.04
CA ASP A 11 -10.12 7.61 11.33
C ASP A 11 -9.17 8.00 10.19
N VAL A 12 -8.57 7.01 9.52
CA VAL A 12 -7.69 7.24 8.36
C VAL A 12 -8.54 7.61 7.15
N LEU A 13 -9.66 6.93 6.95
CA LEU A 13 -10.62 7.21 5.89
C LEU A 13 -11.30 8.56 6.10
N GLU A 14 -11.71 8.92 7.31
CA GLU A 14 -12.28 10.23 7.68
C GLU A 14 -11.24 11.34 7.53
N TRP A 15 -9.96 11.06 7.84
CA TRP A 15 -8.88 11.99 7.57
C TRP A 15 -8.64 12.20 6.07
N MET A 16 -8.75 11.15 5.26
CA MET A 16 -8.64 11.22 3.80
C MET A 16 -9.88 11.86 3.13
N GLU A 17 -11.09 11.54 3.60
CA GLU A 17 -12.35 12.21 3.21
C GLU A 17 -12.31 13.70 3.59
N GLY A 18 -11.78 14.03 4.78
CA GLY A 18 -11.53 15.41 5.21
C GLY A 18 -10.44 16.13 4.41
N ALA A 19 -9.59 15.39 3.68
CA ALA A 19 -8.57 15.93 2.79
C ALA A 19 -9.07 16.10 1.33
N GLY A 20 -10.27 15.59 0.99
CA GLY A 20 -10.89 15.71 -0.34
C GLY A 20 -10.77 14.47 -1.23
N ASP A 21 -10.32 13.34 -0.71
CA ASP A 21 -10.03 12.13 -1.49
C ASP A 21 -11.28 11.28 -1.78
N ASN A 22 -11.35 10.63 -2.96
CA ASN A 22 -12.46 9.75 -3.33
C ASN A 22 -12.29 8.35 -2.73
N VAL A 23 -13.20 7.96 -1.83
CA VAL A 23 -13.21 6.62 -1.22
C VAL A 23 -14.11 5.66 -2.02
N SER A 24 -13.58 4.50 -2.43
CA SER A 24 -14.40 3.45 -3.07
C SER A 24 -14.27 2.09 -2.37
N VAL A 25 -15.41 1.43 -2.14
CA VAL A 25 -15.52 0.10 -1.54
C VAL A 25 -16.03 -0.87 -2.60
N ASN A 26 -15.22 -1.87 -2.95
CA ASN A 26 -15.57 -2.84 -4.00
C ASN A 26 -15.19 -4.28 -3.63
N PRO A 27 -16.07 -5.01 -2.92
CA PRO A 27 -15.86 -6.42 -2.59
C PRO A 27 -16.27 -7.35 -3.75
N ASN A 28 -15.73 -7.14 -4.95
CA ASN A 28 -16.02 -8.02 -6.11
C ASN A 28 -15.13 -9.28 -6.17
N SER A 29 -14.40 -9.59 -5.09
CA SER A 29 -13.60 -10.80 -4.95
C SER A 29 -14.18 -11.68 -3.85
N ASN A 30 -14.45 -12.96 -4.14
CA ASN A 30 -14.90 -13.94 -3.14
C ASN A 30 -13.89 -14.16 -2.00
N LEU A 31 -12.67 -13.62 -2.12
CA LEU A 31 -11.55 -13.73 -1.19
C LEU A 31 -11.53 -12.59 -0.16
N LEU A 32 -12.20 -11.46 -0.46
CA LEU A 32 -12.16 -10.26 0.38
C LEU A 32 -13.39 -10.17 1.29
N THR A 33 -13.15 -9.77 2.53
CA THR A 33 -14.17 -9.36 3.49
C THR A 33 -14.43 -7.86 3.38
N ALA A 34 -13.38 -7.07 3.16
CA ALA A 34 -13.47 -5.63 2.94
C ALA A 34 -12.39 -5.13 1.98
N TYR A 35 -12.69 -4.06 1.28
CA TYR A 35 -11.77 -3.36 0.40
C TYR A 35 -12.06 -1.86 0.48
N TYR A 36 -11.04 -1.07 0.78
CA TYR A 36 -11.12 0.39 0.79
C TYR A 36 -10.00 0.95 -0.06
N VAL A 37 -10.32 1.98 -0.85
CA VAL A 37 -9.34 2.76 -1.60
C VAL A 37 -9.65 4.22 -1.32
N ALA A 38 -8.62 5.02 -1.12
CA ALA A 38 -8.72 6.47 -1.10
C ALA A 38 -7.66 7.06 -2.03
N THR A 39 -8.06 7.99 -2.90
CA THR A 39 -7.21 8.60 -3.92
C THR A 39 -7.35 10.12 -3.93
N ASP A 40 -6.25 10.84 -4.14
CA ASP A 40 -6.32 12.29 -4.40
C ASP A 40 -6.97 12.62 -5.75
N GLU A 41 -7.33 13.89 -5.95
CA GLU A 41 -8.10 14.35 -7.13
C GLU A 41 -7.43 13.98 -8.47
N ASP A 42 -6.10 14.01 -8.51
CA ASP A 42 -5.30 13.71 -9.70
C ASP A 42 -4.81 12.25 -9.77
N SER A 43 -5.17 11.42 -8.78
CA SER A 43 -4.73 10.02 -8.63
C SER A 43 -3.19 9.85 -8.57
N GLU A 44 -2.50 10.88 -8.10
CA GLU A 44 -1.06 10.88 -7.82
C GLU A 44 -0.75 10.21 -6.48
N PHE A 45 -1.70 10.23 -5.54
CA PHE A 45 -1.62 9.55 -4.26
C PHE A 45 -2.77 8.55 -4.13
N THR A 46 -2.46 7.33 -3.70
CA THR A 46 -3.48 6.31 -3.44
C THR A 46 -3.07 5.49 -2.23
N VAL A 47 -4.03 5.25 -1.35
CA VAL A 47 -3.94 4.28 -0.26
C VAL A 47 -5.04 3.26 -0.48
N SER A 48 -4.69 1.98 -0.50
CA SER A 48 -5.67 0.91 -0.49
C SER A 48 -5.44 -0.05 0.67
N TYR A 49 -6.55 -0.66 1.08
CA TYR A 49 -6.64 -1.62 2.15
C TYR A 49 -7.47 -2.80 1.68
N CYS A 50 -6.96 -4.00 1.90
CA CYS A 50 -7.67 -5.25 1.65
C CYS A 50 -7.70 -6.07 2.94
N LEU A 51 -8.90 -6.45 3.38
CA LEU A 51 -9.08 -7.48 4.41
C LEU A 51 -9.52 -8.77 3.74
N PHE A 52 -8.67 -9.79 3.81
CA PHE A 52 -8.93 -11.12 3.28
C PHE A 52 -9.71 -11.96 4.28
N LYS A 53 -10.41 -12.97 3.78
CA LYS A 53 -11.07 -13.95 4.66
C LYS A 53 -10.05 -14.80 5.42
N GLU A 54 -8.95 -15.13 4.76
CA GLU A 54 -7.90 -16.00 5.30
C GLU A 54 -6.52 -15.34 5.18
N ALA A 55 -5.67 -15.53 6.19
CA ALA A 55 -4.30 -15.00 6.18
C ALA A 55 -3.45 -15.55 5.04
N GLU A 56 -3.66 -16.81 4.65
CA GLU A 56 -2.98 -17.43 3.52
C GLU A 56 -3.26 -16.72 2.19
N GLU A 57 -4.47 -16.20 2.00
CA GLU A 57 -4.84 -15.46 0.79
C GLU A 57 -4.16 -14.09 0.74
N ALA A 58 -4.07 -13.40 1.89
CA ALA A 58 -3.32 -12.16 2.02
C ALA A 58 -1.83 -12.37 1.72
N GLY A 59 -1.23 -13.45 2.24
CA GLY A 59 0.15 -13.84 1.95
C GLY A 59 0.40 -14.09 0.46
N LYS A 60 -0.44 -14.90 -0.19
CA LYS A 60 -0.33 -15.16 -1.64
C LYS A 60 -0.48 -13.88 -2.47
N TYR A 61 -1.38 -12.99 -2.07
CA TYR A 61 -1.54 -11.69 -2.72
C TYR A 61 -0.28 -10.85 -2.54
N PHE A 62 0.30 -10.85 -1.33
CA PHE A 62 1.53 -10.15 -1.04
C PHE A 62 2.68 -10.58 -1.95
N ASP A 63 2.96 -11.89 -1.97
CA ASP A 63 4.02 -12.50 -2.78
C ASP A 63 3.83 -12.20 -4.28
N THR A 64 2.59 -12.28 -4.77
CA THR A 64 2.28 -12.00 -6.19
C THR A 64 2.65 -10.56 -6.59
N ILE A 65 2.43 -9.59 -5.69
CA ILE A 65 2.75 -8.19 -5.96
C ILE A 65 4.27 -7.98 -5.92
N VAL A 66 4.98 -8.57 -4.95
CA VAL A 66 6.45 -8.53 -4.86
C VAL A 66 7.07 -9.08 -6.15
N GLU A 67 6.71 -10.31 -6.52
CA GLU A 67 7.21 -10.98 -7.74
C GLU A 67 6.97 -10.15 -9.01
N ARG A 68 5.85 -9.42 -9.06
CA ARG A 68 5.53 -8.54 -10.19
C ARG A 68 6.47 -7.34 -10.26
N PHE A 69 6.81 -6.73 -9.13
CA PHE A 69 7.77 -5.63 -9.10
C PHE A 69 9.18 -6.11 -9.44
N GLU A 70 9.63 -7.22 -8.86
CA GLU A 70 10.92 -7.84 -9.18
C GLU A 70 11.05 -8.11 -10.69
N ARG A 71 10.05 -8.77 -11.28
CA ARG A 71 10.05 -9.03 -12.73
C ARG A 71 10.07 -7.76 -13.57
N ASN A 72 9.35 -6.72 -13.16
CA ASN A 72 9.36 -5.44 -13.89
C ASN A 72 10.72 -4.73 -13.80
N ILE A 73 11.48 -4.92 -12.71
CA ILE A 73 12.85 -4.43 -12.58
C ILE A 73 13.78 -5.25 -13.48
N GLU A 74 13.69 -6.59 -13.44
CA GLU A 74 14.48 -7.49 -14.28
C GLU A 74 14.26 -7.25 -15.78
N ASP A 75 13.00 -7.03 -16.19
CA ASP A 75 12.61 -6.70 -17.57
C ASP A 75 13.03 -5.26 -17.97
N GLY A 76 13.58 -4.47 -17.05
CA GLY A 76 13.99 -3.08 -17.29
C GLY A 76 12.83 -2.11 -17.52
N ARG A 77 11.62 -2.44 -17.05
CA ARG A 77 10.43 -1.59 -17.14
C ARG A 77 10.35 -0.58 -16.00
N ILE A 78 10.93 -0.92 -14.86
CA ILE A 78 11.07 -0.08 -13.68
C ILE A 78 12.56 0.06 -13.37
N LYS A 79 13.00 1.29 -13.07
CA LYS A 79 14.29 1.54 -12.44
C LYS A 79 14.03 1.84 -10.97
N GLY A 80 14.45 0.94 -10.08
CA GLY A 80 14.25 1.11 -8.64
C GLY A 80 14.89 -0.03 -7.87
N GLU A 81 14.87 0.09 -6.55
CA GLU A 81 15.34 -0.94 -5.62
C GLU A 81 14.22 -1.29 -4.66
N ILE A 82 14.00 -2.60 -4.46
CA ILE A 82 13.06 -3.11 -3.47
C ILE A 82 13.79 -3.24 -2.14
N ILE A 83 13.18 -2.69 -1.09
CA ILE A 83 13.62 -2.81 0.30
C ILE A 83 12.55 -3.59 1.05
N GLU A 84 12.93 -4.74 1.59
CA GLU A 84 12.05 -5.56 2.41
C GLU A 84 12.39 -5.41 3.90
N ILE A 85 11.34 -5.31 4.71
CA ILE A 85 11.39 -5.25 6.16
C ILE A 85 10.41 -6.29 6.69
N ASN A 86 10.94 -7.33 7.33
CA ASN A 86 10.16 -8.41 7.93
C ASN A 86 10.27 -8.34 9.45
N SER A 87 9.13 -8.51 10.13
CA SER A 87 9.02 -8.61 11.58
C SER A 87 8.08 -9.76 11.94
N ASP A 88 7.96 -10.06 13.23
CA ASP A 88 7.02 -11.09 13.71
C ASP A 88 5.55 -10.71 13.46
N ASP A 89 5.25 -9.40 13.35
CA ASP A 89 3.88 -8.87 13.27
C ASP A 89 3.48 -8.46 11.84
N PHE A 90 4.46 -8.20 10.95
CA PHE A 90 4.20 -7.75 9.58
C PHE A 90 5.39 -8.00 8.64
N SER A 91 5.07 -8.10 7.35
CA SER A 91 6.01 -7.99 6.23
C SER A 91 5.73 -6.70 5.47
N LYS A 92 6.77 -5.94 5.15
CA LYS A 92 6.67 -4.68 4.41
C LYS A 92 7.69 -4.70 3.28
N PHE A 93 7.27 -4.35 2.08
CA PHE A 93 8.20 -4.01 1.02
C PHE A 93 8.00 -2.56 0.58
N THR A 94 9.08 -1.92 0.18
CA THR A 94 9.09 -0.53 -0.28
C THR A 94 9.92 -0.42 -1.55
N ILE A 95 9.47 0.38 -2.50
CA ILE A 95 10.21 0.68 -3.72
C ILE A 95 10.06 2.16 -4.05
N SER A 96 11.20 2.81 -4.29
CA SER A 96 11.26 4.12 -4.94
C SER A 96 11.90 3.94 -6.30
N GLY A 97 11.29 4.48 -7.35
CA GLY A 97 11.79 4.28 -8.69
C GLY A 97 11.05 5.06 -9.76
N SER A 98 11.32 4.70 -11.01
CA SER A 98 10.75 5.34 -12.18
C SER A 98 10.30 4.34 -13.24
N PHE A 99 9.18 4.64 -13.89
CA PHE A 99 8.69 3.86 -15.03
C PHE A 99 9.41 4.31 -16.29
N VAL A 100 10.14 3.40 -16.94
CA VAL A 100 11.04 3.72 -18.07
C VAL A 100 10.30 4.34 -19.27
N ASN A 101 9.02 4.02 -19.47
CA ASN A 101 8.22 4.49 -20.61
C ASN A 101 7.17 5.55 -20.25
N ALA A 102 7.10 6.01 -18.99
CA ALA A 102 6.04 6.92 -18.56
C ALA A 102 6.55 8.27 -18.03
N ASP A 103 7.87 8.49 -17.95
CA ASP A 103 8.49 9.69 -17.35
C ASP A 103 7.81 10.08 -16.03
N ARG A 104 7.61 9.07 -15.18
CA ARG A 104 6.93 9.18 -13.90
C ARG A 104 7.70 8.42 -12.86
N ASP A 105 8.08 9.15 -11.83
CA ASP A 105 8.66 8.57 -10.64
C ASP A 105 7.54 8.17 -9.67
N PHE A 106 7.87 7.26 -8.77
CA PHE A 106 6.95 6.79 -7.76
C PHE A 106 7.67 6.30 -6.51
N HIS A 107 6.92 6.35 -5.41
CA HIS A 107 7.22 5.71 -4.15
C HIS A 107 6.05 4.82 -3.78
N TYR A 108 6.33 3.54 -3.53
CA TYR A 108 5.34 2.54 -3.19
C TYR A 108 5.73 1.82 -1.91
N VAL A 109 4.77 1.68 -1.00
CA VAL A 109 4.89 0.90 0.22
C VAL A 109 3.77 -0.12 0.25
N PHE A 110 4.11 -1.37 0.52
CA PHE A 110 3.13 -2.44 0.67
C PHE A 110 3.39 -3.23 1.92
N ILE A 111 2.34 -3.47 2.68
CA ILE A 111 2.39 -4.05 4.02
C ILE A 111 1.42 -5.23 4.03
N LEU A 112 1.88 -6.36 4.55
CA LEU A 112 1.10 -7.51 4.95
C LEU A 112 1.15 -7.62 6.48
N ALA A 113 -0.02 -7.68 7.11
CA ALA A 113 -0.14 -7.99 8.54
C ALA A 113 -1.35 -8.91 8.74
N ASP A 114 -1.10 -10.14 9.19
CA ASP A 114 -2.12 -11.21 9.32
C ASP A 114 -2.90 -11.45 8.00
N ASN A 115 -4.21 -11.24 8.00
CA ASN A 115 -5.09 -11.38 6.83
C ASN A 115 -5.37 -10.05 6.11
N MET A 116 -4.50 -9.06 6.28
CA MET A 116 -4.70 -7.72 5.78
C MET A 116 -3.51 -7.24 4.98
N THR A 117 -3.77 -6.52 3.89
CA THR A 117 -2.74 -5.77 3.17
C THR A 117 -3.07 -4.30 3.07
N ILE A 118 -2.04 -3.46 3.10
CA ILE A 118 -2.12 -2.02 2.88
C ILE A 118 -1.11 -1.64 1.80
N ASP A 119 -1.58 -1.04 0.71
CA ASP A 119 -0.74 -0.46 -0.33
C ASP A 119 -0.85 1.07 -0.33
N ILE A 120 0.29 1.73 -0.45
CA ILE A 120 0.39 3.19 -0.53
C ILE A 120 1.27 3.51 -1.73
N ILE A 121 0.73 4.21 -2.72
CA ILE A 121 1.49 4.71 -3.86
C ILE A 121 1.43 6.23 -3.92
N ARG A 122 2.57 6.84 -4.21
CA ARG A 122 2.72 8.25 -4.55
C ARG A 122 3.52 8.35 -5.84
N TYR A 123 2.98 8.98 -6.87
CA TYR A 123 3.67 9.22 -8.14
C TYR A 123 4.53 10.49 -8.07
N SER A 124 5.62 10.42 -7.31
CA SER A 124 6.56 11.52 -7.11
C SER A 124 7.91 10.96 -6.61
N ASP A 125 9.02 11.60 -6.98
CA ASP A 125 10.34 11.41 -6.36
C ASP A 125 10.70 12.52 -5.37
N ASP A 126 9.80 13.49 -5.17
CA ASP A 126 10.04 14.59 -4.24
C ASP A 126 10.22 14.04 -2.81
N LYS A 127 11.26 14.51 -2.12
CA LYS A 127 11.62 14.01 -0.80
C LYS A 127 10.55 14.29 0.25
N ASP A 128 9.83 15.40 0.12
CA ASP A 128 8.78 15.78 1.06
C ASP A 128 7.56 14.86 0.87
N ASP A 129 7.25 14.48 -0.37
CA ASP A 129 6.21 13.51 -0.70
C ASP A 129 6.55 12.11 -0.16
N VAL A 130 7.79 11.66 -0.36
CA VAL A 130 8.26 10.39 0.21
C VAL A 130 8.23 10.43 1.75
N ALA A 131 8.63 11.55 2.37
CA ALA A 131 8.55 11.73 3.81
C ALA A 131 7.11 11.70 4.33
N TYR A 132 6.16 12.23 3.56
CA TYR A 132 4.74 12.17 3.87
C TYR A 132 4.20 10.74 3.87
N VAL A 133 4.52 9.94 2.85
CA VAL A 133 4.16 8.51 2.80
C VAL A 133 4.72 7.78 4.02
N ASN A 134 6.01 7.97 4.33
CA ASN A 134 6.63 7.34 5.50
C ASN A 134 5.99 7.77 6.84
N LYS A 135 5.51 9.02 6.93
CA LYS A 135 4.76 9.50 8.10
C LYS A 135 3.42 8.78 8.24
N ILE A 136 2.72 8.48 7.14
CA ILE A 136 1.47 7.71 7.15
C ILE A 136 1.75 6.28 7.63
N VAL A 137 2.72 5.60 7.02
CA VAL A 137 3.15 4.23 7.41
C VAL A 137 3.46 4.16 8.91
N LYS A 138 4.21 5.14 9.43
CA LYS A 138 4.52 5.23 10.86
C LYS A 138 3.29 5.46 11.74
N LYS A 139 2.32 6.27 11.30
CA LYS A 139 1.06 6.48 12.03
C LYS A 139 0.22 5.21 12.09
N LEU A 140 0.27 4.39 11.04
CA LEU A 140 -0.38 3.08 10.99
C LEU A 140 0.32 2.03 11.88
N GLY A 141 1.54 2.32 12.34
CA GLY A 141 2.29 1.46 13.26
C GLY A 141 3.33 0.54 12.60
N TYR A 142 3.71 0.83 11.35
CA TYR A 142 4.64 0.01 10.54
C TYR A 142 5.95 0.73 10.17
#